data_AF-A0A0A0UVG8-F1
#
_entry.id   AF-A0A0A0UVG8-F1
#
_cell.length_a   1.000
_cell.length_b   1.000
_cell.length_c   1.000
_cell.angle_alpha   90.00
_cell.angle_beta   90.00
_cell.angle_gamma   90.00
#
_symmetry.space_group_name_H-M   'P 1'
#
loop_
_entity.id
_entity.type
_entity.pdbx_description
1 polymer ?
#
loop_
_entity_poly.entity_id
_entity_poly.type
_entity_poly.pdbx_seq_one_letter_code
_entity_poly.pdbx_strand_id
1 'polypeptide(L)'
;MLVFTMHSFHLIYGLFAHTEKVGKLPRPLEFLFVTPSHHRVHHGTEPEYLDKNFGSILIIWDRMFGTFQPEGRRPTYGLTKQINTYSIWKIQVHEFATMAREVRGAENWRHRMGYLFGRPGWRPESEKQQDTSPSLPAHAQS
;
A
#
# COMPACT_ATOMS: atom_id res chain seq x y z
N MET A 1 -24.23 21.51 0.05
CA MET A 1 -23.19 22.40 0.61
C MET A 1 -22.36 21.72 1.68
N LEU A 2 -22.96 21.14 2.75
CA LEU A 2 -22.21 20.46 3.82
C LEU A 2 -21.21 19.38 3.35
N VAL A 3 -21.61 18.48 2.45
CA VAL A 3 -20.73 17.42 1.92
C VAL A 3 -19.49 17.99 1.24
N PHE A 4 -19.68 19.00 0.39
CA PHE A 4 -18.56 19.67 -0.29
C PHE A 4 -17.66 20.40 0.69
N THR A 5 -18.23 21.04 1.73
CA THR A 5 -17.45 21.67 2.80
C THR A 5 -16.58 20.65 3.53
N MET A 6 -17.14 19.51 3.95
CA MET A 6 -16.38 18.44 4.62
C MET A 6 -15.31 17.85 3.71
N HIS A 7 -15.62 17.67 2.43
CA HIS A 7 -14.66 17.18 1.45
C HIS A 7 -13.49 18.17 1.26
N SER A 8 -13.77 19.48 1.19
CA SER A 8 -12.73 20.51 1.15
C SER A 8 -11.81 20.45 2.36
N PHE A 9 -12.38 20.32 3.57
CA PHE A 9 -11.57 20.14 4.79
C PHE A 9 -10.71 18.88 4.74
N HIS A 10 -11.27 17.75 4.28
CA HIS A 10 -10.52 16.51 4.12
C HIS A 10 -9.34 16.68 3.16
N LEU A 11 -9.54 17.32 2.00
CA LEU A 11 -8.48 17.55 1.02
C LEU A 11 -7.38 18.47 1.56
N ILE A 12 -7.76 19.57 2.21
CA ILE A 12 -6.79 20.52 2.80
C ILE A 12 -5.96 19.83 3.89
N TYR A 13 -6.61 19.04 4.74
CA TYR A 13 -5.92 18.27 5.77
C TYR A 13 -4.98 17.23 5.15
N GLY A 14 -5.43 16.53 4.11
CA GLY A 14 -4.61 15.61 3.34
C GLY A 14 -3.35 16.28 2.79
N LEU A 15 -3.46 17.47 2.21
CA LEU A 15 -2.30 18.24 1.72
C LEU A 15 -1.29 18.54 2.84
N PHE A 16 -1.77 18.91 4.02
CA PHE A 16 -0.91 19.10 5.19
C PHE A 16 -0.17 17.81 5.56
N ALA A 17 -0.87 16.67 5.61
CA ALA A 17 -0.28 15.37 5.92
C ALA A 17 0.75 14.90 4.85
N HIS A 18 0.66 15.36 3.61
CA HIS A 18 1.61 14.99 2.54
C HIS A 18 2.93 15.77 2.56
N THR A 19 3.14 16.71 3.50
CA THR A 19 4.41 17.46 3.55
C THR A 19 5.58 16.64 4.08
N GLU A 20 6.75 16.72 3.43
CA GLU A 20 7.97 16.08 3.94
C GLU A 20 8.76 16.95 4.93
N LYS A 21 8.47 18.26 4.93
CA LYS A 21 9.23 19.25 5.70
C LYS A 21 9.02 19.11 7.21
N VAL A 22 7.86 18.61 7.62
CA VAL A 22 7.51 18.42 9.02
C VAL A 22 7.87 16.99 9.44
N GLY A 23 8.69 16.88 10.48
CA GLY A 23 9.06 15.61 11.10
C GLY A 23 7.90 14.99 11.89
N LYS A 24 8.12 14.78 13.19
CA LYS A 24 7.07 14.35 14.12
C LYS A 24 6.47 15.55 14.83
N LEU A 25 5.16 15.53 15.04
CA LEU A 25 4.45 16.52 15.83
C LEU A 25 4.50 16.18 17.33
N PRO A 26 4.10 17.10 18.22
CA PRO A 26 3.94 16.81 19.64
C PRO A 26 3.06 15.58 19.89
N ARG A 27 3.41 14.80 20.91
CA ARG A 27 2.80 13.49 21.20
C ARG A 27 1.26 13.48 21.24
N PRO A 28 0.56 14.49 21.80
CA PRO A 28 -0.91 14.49 21.79
C PRO A 28 -1.49 14.52 20.38
N LEU A 29 -0.86 15.27 19.46
CA LEU A 29 -1.30 15.36 18.07
C LEU A 29 -1.00 14.06 17.33
N GLU A 30 0.20 13.49 17.49
CA GLU A 30 0.54 12.16 16.93
C GLU A 30 -0.33 11.03 17.52
N PHE A 31 -0.93 11.22 18.69
CA PHE A 31 -1.80 10.22 19.27
C PHE A 31 -3.20 10.22 18.63
N LEU A 32 -3.74 11.41 18.35
CA LEU A 32 -5.13 11.58 17.90
C LEU A 32 -5.27 11.74 16.38
N PHE A 33 -4.31 12.40 15.73
CA PHE A 33 -4.38 12.84 14.35
C PHE A 33 -3.36 12.15 13.44
N VAL A 34 -3.69 12.06 12.15
CA VAL A 34 -2.77 11.63 11.10
C VAL A 34 -1.78 12.75 10.84
N THR A 35 -0.51 12.51 11.08
CA THR A 35 0.54 13.52 10.93
C THR A 35 1.35 13.24 9.67
N PRO A 36 2.20 14.17 9.23
CA PRO A 36 3.09 13.90 8.12
C PRO A 36 3.98 12.66 8.31
N SER A 37 4.39 12.38 9.54
CA SER A 37 5.11 11.16 9.92
C SER A 37 4.28 9.89 9.67
N HIS A 38 3.02 9.87 10.10
CA HIS A 38 2.13 8.73 9.85
C HIS A 38 1.87 8.51 8.35
N HIS A 39 1.68 9.60 7.62
CA HIS A 39 1.35 9.56 6.20
C HIS A 39 2.52 9.10 5.34
N ARG A 40 3.77 9.43 5.71
CA ARG A 40 4.95 8.86 5.03
C ARG A 40 5.03 7.36 5.21
N VAL A 41 4.74 6.85 6.42
CA VAL A 41 4.68 5.39 6.66
C VAL A 41 3.62 4.75 5.78
N HIS A 42 2.45 5.37 5.63
CA HIS A 42 1.40 4.86 4.73
C HIS A 42 1.88 4.68 3.27
N HIS A 43 2.72 5.60 2.78
CA HIS A 43 3.33 5.52 1.44
C HIS A 43 4.63 4.71 1.38
N GLY A 44 5.06 4.13 2.50
CA GLY A 44 6.28 3.33 2.58
C GLY A 44 6.13 1.99 1.86
N THR A 45 7.16 1.61 1.10
CA THR A 45 7.23 0.31 0.40
C THR A 45 7.89 -0.77 1.25
N GLU A 46 8.51 -0.37 2.35
CA GLU A 46 9.14 -1.26 3.31
C GLU A 46 8.16 -2.28 3.91
N PRO A 47 8.57 -3.55 4.13
CA PRO A 47 7.69 -4.58 4.69
C PRO A 47 7.03 -4.18 6.03
N GLU A 48 7.73 -3.41 6.87
CA GLU A 48 7.23 -2.92 8.16
C GLU A 48 6.14 -1.83 8.03
N TYR A 49 6.07 -1.17 6.86
CA TYR A 49 5.17 -0.06 6.55
C TYR A 49 3.99 -0.46 5.65
N LEU A 50 4.04 -1.64 5.04
CA LEU A 50 2.95 -2.17 4.24
C LEU A 50 1.67 -2.37 5.08
N ASP A 51 0.55 -1.93 4.52
CA ASP A 51 -0.78 -2.05 5.13
C ASP A 51 -0.87 -1.42 6.52
N LYS A 52 -0.31 -0.21 6.66
CA LYS A 52 -0.32 0.60 7.89
C LYS A 52 -0.90 1.99 7.68
N ASN A 53 -1.36 2.58 8.78
CA ASN A 53 -1.80 3.99 8.89
C ASN A 53 -2.83 4.40 7.81
N PHE A 54 -3.97 3.73 7.76
CA PHE A 54 -5.02 3.95 6.76
C PHE A 54 -5.87 5.19 7.00
N GLY A 55 -5.87 5.74 8.22
CA GLY A 55 -6.66 6.92 8.56
C GLY A 55 -6.27 8.14 7.73
N SER A 56 -7.27 8.97 7.39
CA SER A 56 -7.06 10.21 6.63
C SER A 56 -6.97 11.46 7.50
N ILE A 57 -7.60 11.44 8.69
CA ILE A 57 -7.60 12.56 9.64
C ILE A 57 -7.27 12.08 11.06
N LEU A 58 -7.95 11.03 11.53
CA LEU A 58 -7.76 10.51 12.88
C LEU A 58 -6.97 9.21 12.83
N ILE A 59 -5.81 9.18 13.50
CA ILE A 59 -4.96 7.98 13.60
C ILE A 59 -5.46 7.01 14.68
N ILE A 60 -6.40 7.46 15.52
CA ILE A 60 -6.97 6.63 16.60
C ILE A 60 -7.59 5.34 16.06
N TRP A 61 -8.16 5.38 14.86
CA TRP A 61 -8.73 4.20 14.21
C TRP A 61 -7.66 3.14 13.95
N ASP A 62 -6.50 3.52 13.41
CA ASP A 62 -5.39 2.60 13.21
C ASP A 62 -4.86 2.01 14.51
N ARG A 63 -4.90 2.77 15.60
CA ARG A 63 -4.53 2.26 16.93
C ARG A 63 -5.55 1.24 17.43
N MET A 64 -6.84 1.52 17.26
CA MET A 64 -7.92 0.63 17.69
C MET A 64 -7.95 -0.68 16.90
N PHE A 65 -7.63 -0.64 15.60
CA PHE A 65 -7.66 -1.80 14.71
C PHE A 65 -6.28 -2.46 14.49
N GLY A 66 -5.23 -1.99 15.18
CA GLY A 66 -3.90 -2.61 15.15
C GLY A 66 -3.10 -2.38 13.86
N THR A 67 -3.47 -1.37 13.07
CA THR A 67 -2.80 -0.98 11.81
C THR A 67 -1.87 0.22 11.99
N PHE A 68 -1.76 0.75 13.22
CA PHE A 68 -0.84 1.84 13.52
C PHE A 68 0.63 1.39 13.46
N GLN A 69 1.46 2.16 12.77
CA GLN A 69 2.91 2.00 12.73
C GLN A 69 3.60 3.38 12.81
N PRO A 70 4.46 3.63 13.81
CA PRO A 70 5.23 4.87 13.87
C PRO A 70 6.34 4.89 12.81
N GLU A 71 6.68 6.09 12.31
CA GLU A 71 7.85 6.29 11.46
C GLU A 71 9.13 6.01 12.28
N GLY A 72 9.84 4.94 11.92
CA GLY A 72 11.14 4.57 12.49
C GLY A 72 12.28 5.18 11.67
N ARG A 73 12.45 4.67 10.45
CA ARG A 73 13.34 5.22 9.42
C ARG A 73 12.54 5.93 8.33
N ARG A 74 13.22 6.80 7.58
CA ARG A 74 12.61 7.47 6.41
C ARG A 74 12.16 6.42 5.38
N PRO A 75 10.87 6.41 4.98
CA PRO A 75 10.35 5.44 4.02
C PRO A 75 10.86 5.66 2.59
N THR A 76 10.92 4.58 1.82
CA THR A 76 11.13 4.60 0.37
C THR A 76 9.77 4.57 -0.30
N TYR A 77 9.48 5.57 -1.13
CA TYR A 77 8.20 5.69 -1.81
C TYR A 77 8.17 4.91 -3.12
N GLY A 78 6.96 4.56 -3.55
CA GLY A 78 6.70 3.96 -4.85
C GLY A 78 5.81 2.73 -4.73
N LEU A 79 5.87 1.87 -5.74
CA LEU A 79 5.19 0.57 -5.73
C LEU A 79 6.19 -0.52 -5.36
N THR A 80 5.74 -1.52 -4.61
CA THR A 80 6.52 -2.74 -4.33
C THR A 80 6.88 -3.49 -5.61
N LYS A 81 6.01 -3.40 -6.63
CA LYS A 81 6.26 -3.88 -7.99
C LYS A 81 6.13 -2.71 -8.96
N GLN A 82 7.25 -2.32 -9.56
CA GLN A 82 7.30 -1.18 -10.47
C GLN A 82 6.59 -1.47 -11.79
N ILE A 83 5.69 -0.57 -12.19
CA ILE A 83 5.04 -0.61 -13.50
C ILE A 83 5.86 0.32 -14.42
N ASN A 84 6.76 -0.26 -15.22
CA ASN A 84 7.68 0.48 -16.09
C ASN A 84 6.99 1.06 -17.35
N THR A 85 6.02 1.95 -17.16
CA THR A 85 5.26 2.60 -18.24
C THR A 85 4.84 4.02 -17.85
N TYR A 86 4.81 4.93 -18.81
CA TYR A 86 4.30 6.30 -18.63
C TYR A 86 2.86 6.47 -19.13
N SER A 87 2.25 5.42 -19.67
CA SER A 87 0.87 5.47 -20.17
C SER A 87 -0.12 5.45 -19.01
N ILE A 88 -0.86 6.56 -18.83
CA ILE A 88 -1.89 6.72 -17.79
C ILE A 88 -2.92 5.59 -17.82
N TRP A 89 -3.37 5.21 -19.01
CA TRP A 89 -4.36 4.14 -19.17
C TRP A 89 -3.82 2.81 -18.68
N LYS A 90 -2.58 2.47 -19.04
CA LYS A 90 -1.95 1.24 -18.56
C LYS A 90 -1.81 1.23 -17.05
N ILE A 91 -1.36 2.32 -16.43
CA ILE A 91 -1.23 2.42 -14.97
C ILE A 91 -2.60 2.16 -14.30
N GLN A 92 -3.66 2.76 -14.82
CA GLN A 92 -5.00 2.66 -14.25
C GLN A 92 -5.64 1.27 -14.43
N VAL A 93 -5.39 0.57 -15.54
CA VAL A 93 -6.08 -0.70 -15.86
C VAL A 93 -5.24 -1.96 -15.66
N HIS A 94 -3.91 -1.84 -15.54
CA HIS A 94 -2.99 -2.98 -15.55
C HIS A 94 -3.28 -3.99 -14.43
N GLU A 95 -3.47 -3.51 -13.21
CA GLU A 95 -3.75 -4.37 -12.05
C GLU A 95 -5.11 -5.04 -12.17
N PHE A 96 -6.15 -4.31 -12.61
CA PHE A 96 -7.48 -4.90 -12.86
C PHE A 96 -7.44 -5.99 -13.95
N ALA A 97 -6.71 -5.75 -15.03
CA ALA A 97 -6.54 -6.74 -16.10
C ALA A 97 -5.73 -7.96 -15.63
N THR A 98 -4.77 -7.77 -14.73
CA THR A 98 -4.01 -8.88 -14.13
C THR A 98 -4.89 -9.70 -13.20
N MET A 99 -5.60 -9.06 -12.27
CA MET A 99 -6.57 -9.72 -11.39
C MET A 99 -7.65 -10.47 -12.18
N ALA A 100 -8.19 -9.87 -13.24
CA ALA A 100 -9.18 -10.54 -14.09
C ALA A 100 -8.64 -11.80 -14.78
N ARG A 101 -7.37 -11.77 -15.22
CA ARG A 101 -6.69 -12.95 -15.79
C ARG A 101 -6.46 -14.03 -14.73
N GLU A 102 -6.00 -13.66 -13.54
CA GLU A 102 -5.75 -14.58 -12.42
C GLU A 102 -7.06 -15.25 -11.97
N VAL A 103 -8.15 -14.49 -11.81
CA VAL A 103 -9.47 -15.02 -11.47
C VAL A 103 -10.00 -15.95 -12.58
N ARG A 104 -9.80 -15.60 -13.86
CA ARG A 104 -10.24 -16.44 -14.98
C ARG A 104 -9.41 -17.73 -15.11
N GLY A 105 -8.11 -17.66 -14.83
CA GLY A 105 -7.18 -18.80 -14.89
C GLY A 105 -7.19 -19.69 -13.65
N ALA A 106 -7.77 -19.24 -12.55
CA ALA A 106 -7.84 -19.99 -11.30
C ALA A 106 -8.57 -21.33 -11.45
N GLU A 107 -7.88 -22.40 -11.04
CA GLU A 107 -8.32 -23.80 -11.14
C GLU A 107 -9.57 -24.11 -10.32
N ASN A 108 -9.77 -23.41 -9.21
CA ASN A 108 -10.87 -23.66 -8.28
C ASN A 108 -11.45 -22.36 -7.70
N TRP A 109 -12.66 -22.48 -7.16
CA TRP A 109 -13.39 -21.33 -6.61
C TRP A 109 -12.67 -20.69 -5.41
N ARG A 110 -11.93 -21.47 -4.62
CA ARG A 110 -11.13 -20.93 -3.50
C ARG A 110 -10.04 -19.97 -4.00
N HIS A 111 -9.34 -20.32 -5.08
CA HIS A 111 -8.33 -19.45 -5.68
C HIS A 111 -8.96 -18.19 -6.26
N ARG A 112 -10.12 -18.30 -6.93
CA ARG A 112 -10.88 -17.14 -7.42
C ARG A 112 -11.22 -16.16 -6.30
N MET A 113 -11.77 -16.68 -5.20
CA MET A 113 -12.09 -15.85 -4.03
C MET A 113 -10.82 -15.26 -3.40
N GLY A 114 -9.71 -16.00 -3.40
CA GLY A 114 -8.42 -15.50 -2.95
C GLY A 114 -7.90 -14.32 -3.77
N TYR A 115 -7.97 -14.36 -5.09
CA TYR A 115 -7.56 -13.23 -5.94
C TYR A 115 -8.49 -12.01 -5.81
N LEU A 116 -9.78 -12.22 -5.52
CA LEU A 116 -10.75 -11.12 -5.39
C LEU A 116 -10.73 -10.44 -4.01
N PHE A 117 -10.57 -11.22 -2.94
CA PHE A 117 -10.71 -10.72 -1.55
C PHE A 117 -9.42 -10.81 -0.74
N GLY A 118 -8.37 -11.41 -1.29
CA GLY A 118 -7.05 -11.45 -0.68
C GLY A 118 -6.37 -10.09 -0.72
N ARG A 119 -5.29 -9.97 0.06
CA ARG A 119 -4.43 -8.78 0.03
C ARG A 119 -3.77 -8.66 -1.35
N PRO A 120 -3.39 -7.44 -1.78
CA PRO A 120 -2.59 -7.27 -2.99
C PRO A 120 -1.37 -8.20 -2.98
N GLY A 121 -1.18 -8.96 -4.06
CA GLY A 121 -0.13 -9.98 -4.16
C GLY A 121 -0.47 -11.35 -3.55
N TRP A 122 -1.73 -11.60 -3.15
CA TRP A 122 -2.20 -12.92 -2.77
C TRP A 122 -2.01 -13.92 -3.91
N ARG A 123 -1.46 -15.09 -3.59
CA ARG A 123 -1.29 -16.22 -4.50
C ARG A 123 -1.52 -17.54 -3.76
N PRO A 124 -2.00 -18.59 -4.44
CA PRO A 124 -2.09 -19.93 -3.85
C PRO A 124 -0.70 -20.46 -3.50
N GLU A 125 -0.65 -21.35 -2.50
CA GLU A 125 0.61 -21.89 -1.98
C GLU A 125 1.41 -22.66 -3.06
N SER A 126 0.71 -23.32 -3.98
CA SER A 126 1.31 -24.01 -5.13
C SER A 126 2.13 -23.09 -6.04
N GLU A 127 1.70 -21.83 -6.21
CA GLU A 127 2.42 -20.83 -7.02
C GLU A 127 3.59 -20.22 -6.26
N LYS A 128 3.46 -20.02 -4.93
CA LYS A 128 4.56 -19.50 -4.10
C LYS A 128 5.76 -20.47 -4.03
N GLN A 129 5.51 -21.77 -4.09
CA GLN A 129 6.56 -22.79 -4.09
C GLN A 129 7.30 -22.90 -5.43
N GLN A 130 6.67 -22.51 -6.54
CA GLN A 130 7.33 -22.46 -7.84
C GLN A 130 8.33 -21.29 -7.96
N ASP A 131 8.03 -20.14 -7.34
CA ASP A 131 8.94 -18.97 -7.30
C ASP A 131 10.17 -19.19 -6.39
N THR A 132 10.16 -20.21 -5.52
CA THR A 132 11.25 -20.52 -4.57
C THR A 132 12.12 -21.72 -4.97
N SER A 133 11.84 -22.37 -6.11
CA SER A 133 12.78 -23.32 -6.69
C SER A 133 14.01 -22.57 -7.22
N PRO A 134 15.24 -22.96 -6.87
CA PRO A 134 16.43 -22.21 -7.24
C PRO A 134 16.52 -22.14 -8.77
N SER A 135 16.43 -20.93 -9.32
CA SER A 135 16.95 -20.67 -10.65
C SER A 135 18.42 -21.09 -10.65
N LEU A 136 18.74 -22.03 -11.55
CA LEU A 136 20.10 -22.51 -11.79
C LEU A 136 21.08 -21.32 -11.89
N PRO A 137 22.34 -21.48 -11.41
CA PRO A 137 23.28 -20.37 -11.32
C PRO A 137 23.48 -19.71 -12.68
N ALA A 138 23.45 -18.38 -12.66
CA ALA A 138 23.75 -17.52 -13.79
C ALA A 138 25.03 -17.99 -14.47
N HIS A 139 24.91 -18.32 -15.76
CA HIS A 139 26.05 -18.57 -16.61
C HIS A 139 27.06 -17.43 -16.46
N ALA A 140 28.29 -17.84 -16.15
CA ALA A 140 29.49 -17.07 -16.28
C ALA A 140 29.52 -16.34 -17.63
N GLN A 141 29.69 -15.02 -17.60
CA GLN A 141 30.34 -14.29 -18.68
C GLN A 141 31.32 -13.29 -18.06
N SER A 142 32.57 -13.54 -18.45
CA SER A 142 33.82 -12.80 -18.26
C SER A 142 33.74 -11.33 -18.61
#